data_AF-A0A433ID10-F1
#
_entry.id   AF-A0A433ID10-F1
#
_cell.length_a   1.000
_cell.length_b   1.000
_cell.length_c   1.000
_cell.angle_alpha   90.00
_cell.angle_beta   90.00
_cell.angle_gamma   90.00
#
_symmetry.space_group_name_H-M   'P 1'
#
loop_
_entity.id
_entity.type
_entity.pdbx_description
1 polymer ?
#
loop_
_entity_poly.entity_id
_entity_poly.type
_entity_poly.pdbx_seq_one_letter_code
_entity_poly.pdbx_strand_id
1 'polypeptide(L)'
;QGVRDGTQATGSAWTGSMVLSYLVALMGIQASPAFSMLALASQRPAFAAQQVWASGLIMGLILVLFTAILGIGGHFLGADAAFLQAHPDLVNPLLAEPLQHRDLLQVPGGRDLLVPQLINLLGSTMPWLTGLLAIAALAAMESTASCYMVTAGGLIAHDLFQRFLLPGAHDHTLKFIGRMGVVGVVMLALTVASNSVEALALLGGLAVSYGLQMVPALLGLCYWPYLTRQGVTAGLLIGLLVVTLTEALGLRWLGISAWGRWPLTVHAAVWGLLANFTVAVLLSALTRDDTARKAECHRWLAAQTLLSPQRRRWVWPIALLTVVWLLFAAGPGAVIGNSLFGDPNVPDSWRFGMPSIWAWQLGGWALGVVLLALLAYGLRLSTADPPIRSEK
;
A
#
# COMPACT_ATOMS: atom_id res chain seq x y z
N GLN A 1 12.25 -11.45 -19.86
CA GLN A 1 13.46 -10.67 -20.20
C GLN A 1 13.65 -9.60 -19.13
N GLY A 2 14.86 -9.39 -18.63
CA GLY A 2 15.11 -8.32 -17.65
C GLY A 2 15.11 -6.96 -18.33
N VAL A 3 14.37 -5.99 -17.78
CA VAL A 3 14.30 -4.62 -18.31
C VAL A 3 15.23 -3.72 -17.49
N ARG A 4 16.05 -2.89 -18.15
CA ARG A 4 17.05 -2.05 -17.49
C ARG A 4 16.43 -1.00 -16.57
N ASP A 5 15.31 -0.40 -16.96
CA ASP A 5 14.51 0.52 -16.14
C ASP A 5 13.03 0.55 -16.59
N GLY A 6 12.14 1.13 -15.77
CA GLY A 6 10.71 1.16 -16.06
C GLY A 6 10.31 1.91 -17.34
N THR A 7 11.17 2.79 -17.86
CA THR A 7 10.88 3.56 -19.08
C THR A 7 11.17 2.79 -20.36
N GLN A 8 11.96 1.71 -20.28
CA GLN A 8 12.31 0.83 -21.39
C GLN A 8 11.47 -0.45 -21.46
N ALA A 9 10.43 -0.58 -20.62
CA ALA A 9 9.59 -1.77 -20.58
C ALA A 9 8.68 -1.85 -21.81
N THR A 10 8.75 -2.96 -22.55
CA THR A 10 7.83 -3.24 -23.67
C THR A 10 6.44 -3.58 -23.11
N GLY A 11 5.43 -2.82 -23.52
CA GLY A 11 4.04 -2.96 -23.03
C GLY A 11 3.75 -2.11 -21.80
N SER A 12 4.35 -2.45 -20.64
CA SER A 12 4.10 -1.74 -19.38
C SER A 12 5.25 -1.89 -18.39
N ALA A 13 5.51 -0.86 -17.59
CA ALA A 13 6.47 -0.89 -16.47
C ALA A 13 6.07 -1.88 -15.35
N TRP A 14 4.82 -2.36 -15.36
CA TRP A 14 4.26 -3.31 -14.39
C TRP A 14 4.70 -4.75 -14.68
N THR A 15 6.01 -5.01 -14.55
CA THR A 15 6.56 -6.36 -14.55
C THR A 15 6.24 -7.09 -13.24
N GLY A 16 6.39 -8.42 -13.18
CA GLY A 16 6.16 -9.18 -11.94
C GLY A 16 7.07 -8.75 -10.77
N SER A 17 8.28 -8.26 -11.05
CA SER A 17 9.16 -7.67 -10.04
C SER A 17 8.67 -6.29 -9.58
N MET A 18 8.14 -5.48 -10.50
CA MET A 18 7.55 -4.18 -10.16
C MET A 18 6.31 -4.36 -9.29
N VAL A 19 5.43 -5.31 -9.63
CA VAL A 19 4.24 -5.62 -8.83
C VAL A 19 4.64 -6.05 -7.41
N LEU A 20 5.58 -6.99 -7.27
CA LEU A 20 6.05 -7.43 -5.96
C LEU A 20 6.68 -6.28 -5.15
N SER A 21 7.59 -5.53 -5.76
CA SER A 21 8.29 -4.44 -5.08
C SER A 21 7.36 -3.28 -4.74
N TYR A 22 6.32 -3.03 -5.54
CA TYR A 22 5.26 -2.08 -5.23
C TYR A 22 4.38 -2.55 -4.08
N LEU A 23 4.02 -3.84 -4.01
CA LEU A 23 3.31 -4.40 -2.86
C LEU A 23 4.13 -4.26 -1.56
N VAL A 24 5.44 -4.49 -1.62
CA VAL A 24 6.34 -4.21 -0.50
C VAL A 24 6.35 -2.71 -0.17
N ALA A 25 6.35 -1.82 -1.17
CA ALA A 25 6.24 -0.38 -0.95
C ALA A 25 4.96 0.00 -0.18
N LEU A 26 3.81 -0.59 -0.54
CA LEU A 26 2.53 -0.36 0.14
C LEU A 26 2.55 -0.74 1.63
N MET A 27 3.45 -1.63 2.06
CA MET A 27 3.66 -1.88 3.51
C MET A 27 4.11 -0.61 4.26
N GLY A 28 4.65 0.39 3.57
CA GLY A 28 4.95 1.70 4.13
C GLY A 28 3.74 2.43 4.71
N ILE A 29 2.54 2.15 4.20
CA ILE A 29 1.28 2.64 4.77
C ILE A 29 1.10 2.09 6.19
N GLN A 30 1.35 0.79 6.38
CA GLN A 30 1.23 0.11 7.67
C GLN A 30 2.38 0.45 8.64
N ALA A 31 3.58 0.67 8.10
CA ALA A 31 4.74 1.10 8.89
C ALA A 31 4.61 2.55 9.38
N SER A 32 3.70 3.34 8.78
CA SER A 32 3.41 4.70 9.23
C SER A 32 2.62 4.71 10.55
N PRO A 33 2.72 5.78 11.36
CA PRO A 33 2.03 5.86 12.65
C PRO A 33 0.50 5.80 12.56
N ALA A 34 -0.10 6.14 11.43
CA ALA A 34 -1.56 6.27 11.30
C ALA A 34 -2.31 4.99 11.66
N PHE A 35 -1.89 3.85 11.11
CA PHE A 35 -2.54 2.56 11.37
C PHE A 35 -2.23 2.04 12.76
N SER A 36 -1.02 2.29 13.27
CA SER A 36 -0.67 1.92 14.64
C SER A 36 -1.50 2.69 15.67
N MET A 37 -1.77 3.98 15.44
CA MET A 37 -2.66 4.77 16.29
C MET A 37 -4.09 4.23 16.29
N LEU A 38 -4.63 3.86 15.12
CA LEU A 38 -5.95 3.24 15.02
C LEU A 38 -6.01 1.88 15.73
N ALA A 39 -4.97 1.05 15.55
CA ALA A 39 -4.89 -0.25 16.20
C ALA A 39 -4.83 -0.11 17.73
N LEU A 40 -4.03 0.82 18.26
CA LEU A 40 -3.92 1.10 19.70
C LEU A 40 -5.18 1.75 20.29
N ALA A 41 -5.94 2.49 19.49
CA ALA A 41 -7.23 3.06 19.90
C ALA A 41 -8.36 2.02 19.93
N SER A 42 -8.18 0.85 19.30
CA SER A 42 -9.18 -0.20 19.28
C SER A 42 -9.28 -0.89 20.64
N GLN A 43 -10.47 -0.86 21.25
CA GLN A 43 -10.75 -1.50 22.54
C GLN A 43 -11.32 -2.92 22.41
N ARG A 44 -11.48 -3.45 21.18
CA ARG A 44 -12.13 -4.75 20.95
C ARG A 44 -11.13 -5.83 20.54
N PRO A 45 -11.25 -7.07 21.05
CA PRO A 45 -10.38 -8.20 20.68
C PRO A 45 -10.64 -8.74 19.25
N ALA A 46 -11.38 -8.02 18.41
CA ALA A 46 -11.79 -8.45 17.08
C ALA A 46 -10.78 -8.06 15.98
N PHE A 47 -9.60 -7.55 16.32
CA PHE A 47 -8.62 -7.06 15.35
C PHE A 47 -8.21 -8.15 14.34
N ALA A 48 -7.91 -9.36 14.79
CA ALA A 48 -7.60 -10.48 13.89
C ALA A 48 -8.75 -10.80 12.90
N ALA A 49 -10.01 -10.77 13.36
CA ALA A 49 -11.16 -11.04 12.49
C ALA A 49 -11.38 -9.92 11.47
N GLN A 50 -11.15 -8.68 11.88
CA GLN A 50 -11.23 -7.53 11.00
C GLN A 50 -10.14 -7.58 9.91
N GLN A 51 -8.91 -7.95 10.25
CA GLN A 51 -7.82 -8.08 9.28
C GLN A 51 -8.04 -9.25 8.30
N VAL A 52 -8.39 -10.44 8.81
CA VAL A 52 -8.47 -11.66 7.99
C VAL A 52 -9.78 -11.74 7.21
N TRP A 53 -10.92 -11.64 7.89
CA TRP A 53 -12.21 -11.94 7.30
C TRP A 53 -12.85 -10.70 6.68
N ALA A 54 -12.84 -9.56 7.36
CA ALA A 54 -13.42 -8.34 6.80
C ALA A 54 -12.52 -7.77 5.68
N SER A 55 -11.25 -7.51 5.98
CA SER A 55 -10.33 -6.91 5.00
C SER A 55 -9.77 -7.92 3.99
N GLY A 56 -9.22 -9.06 4.45
CA GLY A 56 -8.62 -10.05 3.55
C GLY A 56 -9.64 -10.76 2.64
N LEU A 57 -10.73 -11.26 3.22
CA LEU A 57 -11.75 -12.02 2.49
C LEU A 57 -12.85 -11.14 1.90
N ILE A 58 -13.65 -10.44 2.70
CA ILE A 58 -14.84 -9.74 2.19
C ILE A 58 -14.44 -8.59 1.25
N MET A 59 -13.55 -7.70 1.69
CA MET A 59 -13.11 -6.59 0.83
C MET A 59 -12.31 -7.09 -0.38
N GLY A 60 -11.48 -8.13 -0.22
CA GLY A 60 -10.79 -8.77 -1.35
C GLY A 60 -11.76 -9.30 -2.41
N LEU A 61 -12.82 -10.00 -1.98
CA LEU A 61 -13.86 -10.52 -2.88
C LEU A 61 -14.59 -9.38 -3.61
N ILE A 62 -14.97 -8.33 -2.87
CA ILE A 62 -15.63 -7.15 -3.43
C ILE A 62 -14.74 -6.51 -4.51
N LEU A 63 -13.46 -6.28 -4.21
CA LEU A 63 -12.54 -5.69 -5.17
C LEU A 63 -12.39 -6.54 -6.43
N VAL A 64 -12.16 -7.85 -6.28
CA VAL A 64 -12.00 -8.73 -7.44
C VAL A 64 -13.28 -8.78 -8.29
N LEU A 65 -14.44 -8.95 -7.66
CA LEU A 65 -15.71 -9.10 -8.37
C LEU A 65 -16.15 -7.79 -9.05
N PHE A 66 -16.18 -6.68 -8.31
CA PHE A 66 -16.71 -5.43 -8.85
C PHE A 66 -15.76 -4.81 -9.87
N THR A 67 -14.44 -4.87 -9.67
CA THR A 67 -13.48 -4.37 -10.67
C THR A 67 -13.58 -5.15 -11.98
N ALA A 68 -13.76 -6.47 -11.90
CA ALA A 68 -14.01 -7.31 -13.06
C ALA A 68 -15.29 -6.90 -13.82
N ILE A 69 -16.41 -6.75 -13.10
CA ILE A 69 -17.70 -6.36 -13.68
C ILE A 69 -17.60 -4.99 -14.34
N LEU A 70 -16.96 -4.01 -13.68
CA LEU A 70 -16.78 -2.67 -14.21
C LEU A 70 -15.95 -2.68 -15.49
N GLY A 71 -14.82 -3.41 -15.50
CA GLY A 71 -13.95 -3.53 -16.68
C GLY A 71 -14.68 -4.17 -17.87
N ILE A 72 -15.31 -5.33 -17.66
CA ILE A 72 -16.09 -6.04 -18.68
C ILE A 72 -17.24 -5.16 -19.18
N GLY A 73 -17.97 -4.49 -18.28
CA GLY A 73 -19.03 -3.55 -18.63
C GLY A 73 -18.51 -2.39 -19.49
N GLY A 74 -17.31 -1.89 -19.21
CA GLY A 74 -16.65 -0.87 -20.03
C GLY A 74 -16.47 -1.29 -21.49
N HIS A 75 -16.04 -2.54 -21.74
CA HIS A 75 -15.92 -3.06 -23.11
C HIS A 75 -17.27 -3.08 -23.84
N PHE A 76 -18.32 -3.59 -23.20
CA PHE A 76 -19.68 -3.63 -23.78
C PHE A 76 -20.34 -2.26 -23.94
N LEU A 77 -19.82 -1.23 -23.27
CA LEU A 77 -20.30 0.14 -23.38
C LEU A 77 -19.48 1.00 -24.36
N GLY A 78 -18.47 0.42 -25.00
CA GLY A 78 -17.65 1.11 -26.02
C GLY A 78 -16.45 1.87 -25.46
N ALA A 79 -15.95 1.53 -24.27
CA ALA A 79 -14.71 2.09 -23.73
C ALA A 79 -13.45 1.59 -24.46
N ASP A 80 -13.54 0.43 -25.12
CA ASP A 80 -12.47 -0.21 -25.89
C ASP A 80 -12.81 -0.14 -27.38
N ALA A 81 -12.01 0.63 -28.13
CA ALA A 81 -12.27 0.88 -29.54
C ALA A 81 -12.01 -0.36 -30.41
N ALA A 82 -11.06 -1.21 -30.02
CA ALA A 82 -10.74 -2.43 -30.76
C ALA A 82 -11.85 -3.48 -30.59
N PHE A 83 -12.37 -3.63 -29.37
CA PHE A 83 -13.49 -4.52 -29.10
C PHE A 83 -14.76 -4.07 -29.82
N LEU A 84 -15.06 -2.77 -29.83
CA LEU A 84 -16.18 -2.19 -30.59
C LEU A 84 -16.06 -2.47 -32.09
N GLN A 85 -14.87 -2.37 -32.68
CA GLN A 85 -14.66 -2.67 -34.10
C GLN A 85 -14.80 -4.17 -34.42
N ALA A 86 -14.32 -5.04 -33.53
CA ALA A 86 -14.35 -6.48 -33.74
C ALA A 86 -15.74 -7.10 -33.52
N HIS A 87 -16.53 -6.54 -32.59
CA HIS A 87 -17.81 -7.09 -32.16
C HIS A 87 -18.90 -6.00 -32.05
N PRO A 88 -19.25 -5.31 -33.16
CA PRO A 88 -20.20 -4.19 -33.12
C PRO A 88 -21.61 -4.59 -32.70
N ASP A 89 -21.98 -5.85 -32.87
CA ASP A 89 -23.27 -6.45 -32.48
C ASP A 89 -23.38 -6.68 -30.96
N LEU A 90 -22.26 -6.82 -30.25
CA LEU A 90 -22.23 -7.04 -28.81
C LEU A 90 -22.09 -5.74 -28.00
N VAL A 91 -21.77 -4.62 -28.64
CA VAL A 91 -21.46 -3.36 -27.96
C VAL A 91 -22.59 -2.35 -28.13
N ASN A 92 -23.02 -1.77 -27.01
CA ASN A 92 -23.87 -0.59 -27.01
C ASN A 92 -23.00 0.63 -26.71
N PRO A 93 -22.57 1.41 -27.72
CA PRO A 93 -21.45 2.36 -27.62
C PRO A 93 -21.80 3.67 -26.89
N LEU A 94 -22.41 3.59 -25.71
CA LEU A 94 -22.80 4.73 -24.88
C LEU A 94 -21.59 5.57 -24.42
N LEU A 95 -20.41 4.97 -24.31
CA LEU A 95 -19.17 5.67 -23.94
C LEU A 95 -18.41 6.24 -25.14
N ALA A 96 -18.79 5.94 -26.38
CA ALA A 96 -18.06 6.42 -27.55
C ALA A 96 -18.09 7.95 -27.67
N GLU A 97 -19.26 8.58 -27.51
CA GLU A 97 -19.36 10.06 -27.54
C GLU A 97 -18.64 10.74 -26.36
N PRO A 98 -18.85 10.35 -25.08
CA PRO A 98 -18.12 10.91 -23.94
C PRO A 98 -16.59 10.80 -24.07
N LEU A 99 -16.09 9.75 -24.72
CA LEU A 99 -14.67 9.54 -24.97
C LEU A 99 -14.18 10.15 -26.29
N GLN A 100 -15.03 10.91 -27.00
CA GLN A 100 -14.70 11.50 -28.31
C GLN A 100 -14.22 10.46 -29.33
N HIS A 101 -14.81 9.26 -29.31
CA HIS A 101 -14.47 8.11 -30.14
C HIS A 101 -13.02 7.65 -29.97
N ARG A 102 -12.40 7.96 -28.83
CA ARG A 102 -11.06 7.47 -28.46
C ARG A 102 -11.19 6.30 -27.51
N ASP A 103 -10.20 5.43 -27.56
CA ASP A 103 -10.05 4.36 -26.58
C ASP A 103 -9.82 4.97 -25.18
N LEU A 104 -10.53 4.46 -24.18
CA LEU A 104 -10.44 4.94 -22.81
C LEU A 104 -8.98 4.99 -22.32
N LEU A 105 -8.17 3.96 -22.61
CA LEU A 105 -6.79 3.88 -22.14
C LEU A 105 -5.84 4.87 -22.83
N GLN A 106 -6.26 5.45 -23.95
CA GLN A 106 -5.50 6.47 -24.68
C GLN A 106 -5.85 7.90 -24.23
N VAL A 107 -6.94 8.08 -23.50
CA VAL A 107 -7.32 9.37 -22.92
C VAL A 107 -6.41 9.68 -21.72
N PRO A 108 -5.96 10.94 -21.52
CA PRO A 108 -5.22 11.34 -20.33
C PRO A 108 -5.99 10.96 -19.05
N GLY A 109 -5.36 10.17 -18.17
CA GLY A 109 -6.01 9.66 -16.96
C GLY A 109 -7.03 8.55 -17.18
N GLY A 110 -7.16 8.03 -18.41
CA GLY A 110 -8.18 7.07 -18.84
C GLY A 110 -8.43 5.87 -17.92
N ARG A 111 -7.36 5.33 -17.32
CA ARG A 111 -7.43 4.23 -16.34
C ARG A 111 -8.31 4.54 -15.13
N ASP A 112 -8.40 5.81 -14.74
CA ASP A 112 -9.14 6.29 -13.58
C ASP A 112 -10.53 6.86 -13.97
N LEU A 113 -10.81 6.99 -15.27
CA LEU A 113 -12.01 7.65 -15.78
C LEU A 113 -13.21 6.71 -15.97
N LEU A 114 -13.01 5.38 -15.96
CA LEU A 114 -14.11 4.42 -16.22
C LEU A 114 -15.29 4.64 -15.26
N VAL A 115 -15.05 4.64 -13.95
CA VAL A 115 -16.12 4.79 -12.95
C VAL A 115 -16.82 6.15 -13.05
N PRO A 116 -16.11 7.29 -13.12
CA PRO A 116 -16.74 8.59 -13.40
C PRO A 116 -17.60 8.60 -14.66
N GLN A 117 -17.14 7.99 -15.76
CA GLN A 117 -17.91 7.94 -17.00
C GLN A 117 -19.18 7.11 -16.85
N LEU A 118 -19.11 5.95 -16.16
CA LEU A 118 -20.29 5.14 -15.85
C LEU A 118 -21.31 5.89 -14.98
N ILE A 119 -20.85 6.67 -14.01
CA ILE A 119 -21.71 7.53 -13.19
C ILE A 119 -22.37 8.61 -14.06
N ASN A 120 -21.63 9.24 -14.98
CA ASN A 120 -22.16 10.27 -15.87
C ASN A 120 -23.25 9.74 -16.81
N LEU A 121 -23.16 8.49 -17.28
CA LEU A 121 -24.21 7.87 -18.10
C LEU A 121 -25.56 7.78 -17.38
N LEU A 122 -25.55 7.68 -16.04
CA LEU A 122 -26.78 7.66 -15.23
C LEU A 122 -27.36 9.06 -15.01
N GLY A 123 -26.64 10.13 -15.36
CA GLY A 123 -27.03 11.50 -15.03
C GLY A 123 -28.36 11.95 -15.64
N SER A 124 -28.69 11.47 -16.84
CA SER A 124 -29.93 11.83 -17.54
C SER A 124 -31.14 10.98 -17.13
N THR A 125 -30.92 9.70 -16.77
CA THR A 125 -31.99 8.73 -16.48
C THR A 125 -32.25 8.55 -14.99
N MET A 126 -31.21 8.61 -14.16
CA MET A 126 -31.26 8.42 -12.70
C MET A 126 -30.44 9.48 -11.96
N PRO A 127 -30.85 10.77 -11.98
CA PRO A 127 -30.09 11.85 -11.33
C PRO A 127 -29.90 11.64 -9.82
N TRP A 128 -30.91 11.07 -9.14
CA TRP A 128 -30.84 10.78 -7.71
C TRP A 128 -29.75 9.76 -7.37
N LEU A 129 -29.56 8.75 -8.24
CA LEU A 129 -28.53 7.72 -8.05
C LEU A 129 -27.14 8.30 -8.33
N THR A 130 -27.02 9.14 -9.36
CA THR A 130 -25.79 9.90 -9.65
C THR A 130 -25.36 10.72 -8.43
N GLY A 131 -26.28 11.45 -7.81
CA GLY A 131 -26.03 12.21 -6.57
C GLY A 131 -25.61 11.31 -5.40
N LEU A 132 -26.30 10.18 -5.20
CA LEU A 132 -25.95 9.21 -4.15
C LEU A 132 -24.55 8.63 -4.33
N LEU A 133 -24.18 8.24 -5.56
CA LEU A 133 -22.86 7.69 -5.88
C LEU A 133 -21.75 8.72 -5.70
N ALA A 134 -22.00 9.98 -6.09
CA ALA A 134 -21.06 11.09 -5.85
C ALA A 134 -20.82 11.32 -4.35
N ILE A 135 -21.88 11.31 -3.53
CA ILE A 135 -21.77 11.42 -2.06
C ILE A 135 -21.01 10.23 -1.49
N ALA A 136 -21.27 9.01 -1.96
CA ALA A 136 -20.55 7.82 -1.50
C ALA A 136 -19.05 7.89 -1.81
N ALA A 137 -18.68 8.37 -3.00
CA ALA A 137 -17.29 8.59 -3.38
C ALA A 137 -16.62 9.64 -2.47
N LEU A 138 -17.29 10.77 -2.22
CA LEU A 138 -16.82 11.80 -1.29
C LEU A 138 -16.65 11.25 0.13
N ALA A 139 -17.63 10.49 0.64
CA ALA A 139 -17.58 9.89 1.97
C ALA A 139 -16.39 8.92 2.14
N ALA A 140 -16.09 8.12 1.11
CA ALA A 140 -14.93 7.23 1.11
C ALA A 140 -13.61 8.01 1.15
N MET A 141 -13.49 9.09 0.37
CA MET A 141 -12.32 9.98 0.40
C MET A 141 -12.13 10.65 1.77
N GLU A 142 -13.22 11.15 2.37
CA GLU A 142 -13.22 11.78 3.69
C GLU A 142 -12.84 10.81 4.82
N SER A 143 -13.26 9.55 4.76
CA SER A 143 -12.85 8.55 5.77
C SER A 143 -11.34 8.33 5.80
N THR A 144 -10.68 8.42 4.63
CA THR A 144 -9.22 8.26 4.52
C THR A 144 -8.53 9.55 4.93
N ALA A 145 -9.03 10.69 4.45
CA ALA A 145 -8.48 12.01 4.75
C ALA A 145 -8.49 12.31 6.26
N SER A 146 -9.62 12.05 6.93
CA SER A 146 -9.76 12.25 8.38
C SER A 146 -8.74 11.45 9.21
N CYS A 147 -8.44 10.20 8.83
CA CYS A 147 -7.41 9.41 9.47
C CYS A 147 -6.03 10.08 9.37
N TYR A 148 -5.63 10.50 8.16
CA TYR A 148 -4.35 11.17 7.97
C TYR A 148 -4.29 12.54 8.64
N MET A 149 -5.38 13.29 8.68
CA MET A 149 -5.47 14.57 9.39
C MET A 149 -5.26 14.40 10.90
N VAL A 150 -5.89 13.40 11.51
CA VAL A 150 -5.70 13.11 12.95
C VAL A 150 -4.25 12.73 13.24
N THR A 151 -3.65 11.88 12.40
CA THR A 151 -2.23 11.51 12.54
C THR A 151 -1.32 12.72 12.37
N ALA A 152 -1.48 13.50 11.30
CA ALA A 152 -0.67 14.70 11.05
C ALA A 152 -0.80 15.72 12.18
N GLY A 153 -2.02 15.99 12.65
CA GLY A 153 -2.26 16.88 13.79
C GLY A 153 -1.62 16.35 15.08
N GLY A 154 -1.66 15.05 15.31
CA GLY A 154 -0.98 14.38 16.43
C GLY A 154 0.54 14.56 16.38
N LEU A 155 1.15 14.31 15.22
CA LEU A 155 2.60 14.48 14.98
C LEU A 155 3.02 15.95 15.17
N ILE A 156 2.28 16.90 14.60
CA ILE A 156 2.58 18.33 14.77
C ILE A 156 2.48 18.72 16.24
N ALA A 157 1.37 18.37 16.92
CA ALA A 157 1.14 18.79 18.29
C ALA A 157 2.13 18.15 19.28
N HIS A 158 2.30 16.83 19.25
CA HIS A 158 3.05 16.10 20.27
C HIS A 158 4.53 15.92 19.90
N ASP A 159 4.83 15.55 18.65
CA ASP A 159 6.19 15.19 18.25
C ASP A 159 7.04 16.41 17.89
N LEU A 160 6.43 17.47 17.37
CA LEU A 160 7.12 18.73 17.07
C LEU A 160 6.93 19.76 18.19
N PHE A 161 5.69 20.15 18.47
CA PHE A 161 5.43 21.25 19.40
C PHE A 161 5.68 20.87 20.85
N GLN A 162 4.99 19.87 21.40
CA GLN A 162 5.15 19.51 22.81
C GLN A 162 6.59 19.06 23.12
N ARG A 163 7.21 18.30 22.20
CA ARG A 163 8.54 17.75 22.43
C ARG A 163 9.67 18.76 22.31
N PHE A 164 9.61 19.70 21.36
CA PHE A 164 10.73 20.59 21.05
C PHE A 164 10.45 22.08 21.24
N LEU A 165 9.23 22.55 21.00
CA LEU A 165 8.92 23.99 20.99
C LEU A 165 8.24 24.49 22.27
N LEU A 166 7.35 23.67 22.85
CA LEU A 166 6.55 23.98 24.04
C LEU A 166 6.47 22.79 25.01
N PRO A 167 7.59 22.41 25.66
CA PRO A 167 7.63 21.35 26.67
C PRO A 167 6.80 21.77 27.89
N GLY A 168 5.59 21.23 28.01
CA GLY A 168 4.64 21.60 29.08
C GLY A 168 3.34 22.26 28.59
N ALA A 169 3.11 22.33 27.27
CA ALA A 169 1.82 22.74 26.74
C ALA A 169 0.68 21.83 27.26
N HIS A 170 -0.40 22.46 27.72
CA HIS A 170 -1.62 21.76 28.16
C HIS A 170 -2.40 21.18 26.97
N ASP A 171 -3.20 20.14 27.20
CA ASP A 171 -4.00 19.46 26.18
C ASP A 171 -4.85 20.39 25.30
N HIS A 172 -5.41 21.46 25.87
CA HIS A 172 -6.20 22.43 25.12
C HIS A 172 -5.35 23.13 24.05
N THR A 173 -4.15 23.57 24.42
CA THR A 173 -3.19 24.20 23.52
C THR A 173 -2.71 23.23 22.44
N LEU A 174 -2.43 21.97 22.81
CA LEU A 174 -2.00 20.94 21.86
C LEU A 174 -3.09 20.59 20.84
N LYS A 175 -4.35 20.48 21.27
CA LYS A 175 -5.50 20.29 20.36
C LYS A 175 -5.64 21.45 19.39
N PHE A 176 -5.48 22.68 19.86
CA PHE A 176 -5.52 23.87 18.99
C PHE A 176 -4.37 23.88 17.98
N ILE A 177 -3.14 23.65 18.43
CA ILE A 177 -1.95 23.56 17.56
C ILE A 177 -2.13 22.47 16.51
N GLY A 178 -2.58 21.28 16.90
CA GLY A 178 -2.81 20.17 15.98
C GLY A 178 -3.85 20.53 14.91
N ARG A 179 -4.97 21.15 15.29
CA ARG A 179 -6.01 21.60 14.34
C ARG A 179 -5.49 22.67 13.37
N MET A 180 -4.81 23.69 13.87
CA MET A 180 -4.25 24.75 13.04
C MET A 180 -3.12 24.24 12.14
N GLY A 181 -2.32 23.30 12.64
CA GLY A 181 -1.30 22.60 11.85
C GLY A 181 -1.90 21.84 10.67
N VAL A 182 -2.97 21.08 10.89
CA VAL A 182 -3.71 20.39 9.82
C VAL A 182 -4.29 21.38 8.81
N VAL A 183 -4.90 22.48 9.25
CA VAL A 183 -5.40 23.54 8.35
C VAL A 183 -4.26 24.06 7.47
N GLY A 184 -3.08 24.32 8.05
CA GLY A 184 -1.90 24.75 7.30
C GLY A 184 -1.46 23.72 6.25
N VAL A 185 -1.43 22.44 6.60
CA VAL A 185 -1.09 21.34 5.67
C VAL A 185 -2.11 21.24 4.53
N VAL A 186 -3.40 21.37 4.82
CA VAL A 186 -4.47 21.34 3.80
C VAL A 186 -4.36 22.53 2.84
N MET A 187 -4.11 23.73 3.36
CA MET A 187 -3.91 24.94 2.53
C MET A 187 -2.68 24.80 1.62
N LEU A 188 -1.59 24.22 2.12
CA LEU A 188 -0.41 23.93 1.29
C LEU A 188 -0.74 22.89 0.20
N ALA A 189 -1.46 21.83 0.55
CA ALA A 189 -1.88 20.80 -0.41
C ALA A 189 -2.78 21.39 -1.51
N LEU A 190 -3.74 22.25 -1.15
CA LEU A 190 -4.58 22.98 -2.11
C LEU A 190 -3.75 23.88 -3.02
N THR A 191 -2.75 24.58 -2.47
CA THR A 191 -1.86 25.44 -3.26
C THR A 191 -1.08 24.62 -4.29
N VAL A 192 -0.56 23.45 -3.90
CA VAL A 192 0.13 22.54 -4.83
C VAL A 192 -0.84 21.97 -5.87
N ALA A 193 -2.03 21.53 -5.46
CA ALA A 193 -3.04 20.96 -6.34
C ALA A 193 -3.49 21.94 -7.43
N SER A 194 -3.62 23.23 -7.11
CA SER A 194 -3.96 24.28 -8.06
C SER A 194 -2.88 24.53 -9.13
N ASN A 195 -1.63 24.16 -8.86
CA ASN A 195 -0.52 24.34 -9.80
C ASN A 195 -0.18 23.07 -10.58
N SER A 196 -0.22 21.90 -9.93
CA SER A 196 0.10 20.62 -10.57
C SER A 196 -0.53 19.43 -9.82
N VAL A 197 -1.56 18.84 -10.44
CA VAL A 197 -2.17 17.59 -9.96
C VAL A 197 -1.15 16.43 -10.00
N GLU A 198 -0.29 16.40 -11.02
CA GLU A 198 0.77 15.39 -11.14
C GLU A 198 1.78 15.45 -9.98
N ALA A 199 2.13 16.66 -9.53
CA ALA A 199 3.01 16.83 -8.39
C ALA A 199 2.40 16.25 -7.10
N LEU A 200 1.09 16.41 -6.90
CA LEU A 200 0.40 15.83 -5.75
C LEU A 200 0.41 14.29 -5.79
N ALA A 201 0.15 13.70 -6.97
CA ALA A 201 0.22 12.25 -7.17
C ALA A 201 1.64 11.70 -6.89
N LEU A 202 2.68 12.42 -7.35
CA LEU A 202 4.07 12.08 -7.10
C LEU A 202 4.43 12.14 -5.60
N LEU A 203 4.00 13.19 -4.90
CA LEU A 203 4.18 13.31 -3.44
C LEU A 203 3.48 12.18 -2.68
N GLY A 204 2.28 11.78 -3.12
CA GLY A 204 1.57 10.61 -2.57
C GLY A 204 2.35 9.31 -2.74
N GLY A 205 2.93 9.06 -3.93
CA GLY A 205 3.78 7.89 -4.17
C GLY A 205 5.07 7.88 -3.33
N LEU A 206 5.67 9.06 -3.13
CA LEU A 206 6.83 9.23 -2.24
C LEU A 206 6.47 8.97 -0.78
N ALA A 207 5.30 9.42 -0.31
CA ALA A 207 4.87 9.23 1.08
C ALA A 207 4.83 7.75 1.47
N VAL A 208 4.28 6.90 0.60
CA VAL A 208 4.26 5.43 0.79
C VAL A 208 5.70 4.88 0.86
N SER A 209 6.56 5.32 -0.06
CA SER A 209 7.96 4.88 -0.13
C SER A 209 8.79 5.30 1.09
N TYR A 210 8.53 6.49 1.62
CA TYR A 210 9.15 7.02 2.83
C TYR A 210 8.62 6.32 4.09
N GLY A 211 7.33 6.00 4.13
CA GLY A 211 6.74 5.20 5.21
C GLY A 211 7.44 3.85 5.37
N LEU A 212 7.79 3.18 4.26
CA LEU A 212 8.52 1.90 4.30
C LEU A 212 9.89 2.03 4.98
N GLN A 213 10.51 3.22 4.95
CA GLN A 213 11.83 3.43 5.56
C GLN A 213 11.79 3.39 7.09
N MET A 214 10.61 3.35 7.71
CA MET A 214 10.46 3.10 9.16
C MET A 214 10.72 1.65 9.55
N VAL A 215 10.72 0.70 8.60
CA VAL A 215 10.84 -0.73 8.90
C VAL A 215 12.08 -1.08 9.75
N PRO A 216 13.31 -0.59 9.46
CA PRO A 216 14.47 -0.90 10.31
C PRO A 216 14.32 -0.36 11.74
N ALA A 217 13.65 0.77 11.93
CA ALA A 217 13.35 1.31 13.26
C ALA A 217 12.38 0.40 14.03
N LEU A 218 11.30 -0.05 13.38
CA LEU A 218 10.33 -0.98 13.96
C LEU A 218 10.95 -2.34 14.25
N LEU A 219 11.81 -2.86 13.37
CA LEU A 219 12.57 -4.08 13.60
C LEU A 219 13.50 -3.94 14.81
N GLY A 220 14.22 -2.83 14.91
CA GLY A 220 15.10 -2.53 16.04
C GLY A 220 14.35 -2.44 17.37
N LEU A 221 13.16 -1.81 17.35
CA LEU A 221 12.32 -1.65 18.53
C LEU A 221 11.69 -2.98 19.00
N CYS A 222 11.16 -3.78 18.07
CA CYS A 222 10.32 -4.92 18.43
C CYS A 222 11.10 -6.24 18.50
N TYR A 223 12.08 -6.46 17.62
CA TYR A 223 12.62 -7.80 17.37
C TYR A 223 14.14 -7.89 17.48
N TRP A 224 14.88 -6.86 17.07
CA TRP A 224 16.33 -6.94 16.91
C TRP A 224 17.08 -5.87 17.72
N PRO A 225 17.48 -6.16 18.98
CA PRO A 225 18.11 -5.18 19.87
C PRO A 225 19.48 -4.66 19.41
N TYR A 226 20.06 -5.26 18.37
CA TYR A 226 21.34 -4.88 17.80
C TYR A 226 21.31 -3.48 17.17
N LEU A 227 20.19 -3.10 16.57
CA LEU A 227 20.09 -1.82 15.85
C LEU A 227 20.14 -0.63 16.83
N THR A 228 21.08 0.28 16.64
CA THR A 228 21.26 1.48 17.47
C THR A 228 20.43 2.64 16.95
N ARG A 229 20.08 3.60 17.83
CA ARG A 229 19.40 4.83 17.43
C ARG A 229 20.16 5.56 16.32
N GLN A 230 21.48 5.65 16.46
CA GLN A 230 22.36 6.33 15.50
C GLN A 230 22.36 5.62 14.15
N GLY A 231 22.50 4.29 14.15
CA GLY A 231 22.44 3.48 12.93
C GLY A 231 21.09 3.62 12.22
N VAL A 232 19.99 3.47 12.96
CA VAL A 232 18.63 3.60 12.41
C VAL A 232 18.36 5.00 11.85
N THR A 233 18.77 6.08 12.54
CA THR A 233 18.57 7.46 12.04
C THR A 233 19.38 7.71 10.77
N ALA A 234 20.65 7.29 10.73
CA ALA A 234 21.48 7.43 9.54
C ALA A 234 20.96 6.57 8.37
N GLY A 235 20.56 5.33 8.64
CA GLY A 235 19.93 4.45 7.67
C GLY A 235 18.67 5.06 7.09
N LEU A 236 17.80 5.61 7.92
CA LEU A 236 16.59 6.29 7.48
C LEU A 236 16.91 7.45 6.51
N LEU A 237 17.85 8.32 6.87
CA LEU A 237 18.25 9.44 6.00
C LEU A 237 18.78 8.96 4.63
N ILE A 238 19.63 7.93 4.63
CA ILE A 238 20.15 7.33 3.40
C ILE A 238 19.03 6.66 2.60
N GLY A 239 18.09 5.98 3.26
CA GLY A 239 16.93 5.38 2.63
C GLY A 239 16.07 6.40 1.90
N LEU A 240 15.71 7.49 2.58
CA LEU A 240 14.95 8.60 1.99
C LEU A 240 15.67 9.17 0.77
N LEU A 241 16.98 9.43 0.90
CA LEU A 241 17.81 9.92 -0.20
C LEU A 241 17.76 8.97 -1.40
N VAL A 242 17.99 7.67 -1.20
CA VAL A 242 17.97 6.68 -2.29
C VAL A 242 16.60 6.55 -2.93
N VAL A 243 15.51 6.62 -2.16
CA VAL A 243 14.15 6.69 -2.72
C VAL A 243 14.02 7.91 -3.64
N THR A 244 14.44 9.10 -3.18
CA THR A 244 14.37 10.31 -4.00
C THR A 244 15.19 10.16 -5.28
N LEU A 245 16.41 9.61 -5.19
CA LEU A 245 17.33 9.40 -6.32
C LEU A 245 16.87 8.35 -7.33
N THR A 246 15.91 7.49 -6.97
CA THR A 246 15.37 6.43 -7.84
C THR A 246 13.95 6.73 -8.33
N GLU A 247 13.37 7.86 -7.93
CA GLU A 247 12.09 8.38 -8.41
C GLU A 247 12.26 9.49 -9.43
N ALA A 248 11.19 9.72 -10.21
CA ALA A 248 11.18 10.74 -11.26
C ALA A 248 11.51 12.14 -10.73
N LEU A 249 11.13 12.46 -9.49
CA LEU A 249 11.41 13.75 -8.86
C LEU A 249 12.92 14.00 -8.74
N GLY A 250 13.66 13.08 -8.12
CA GLY A 250 15.10 13.26 -7.88
C GLY A 250 15.90 13.15 -9.16
N LEU A 251 15.51 12.27 -10.09
CA LEU A 251 16.15 12.18 -11.40
C LEU A 251 16.06 13.50 -12.18
N ARG A 252 14.88 14.13 -12.21
CA ARG A 252 14.66 15.42 -12.86
C ARG A 252 15.39 16.56 -12.14
N TRP A 253 15.28 16.60 -10.81
CA TRP A 253 15.85 17.69 -10.01
C TRP A 253 17.38 17.71 -10.02
N LEU A 254 18.01 16.54 -10.01
CA LEU A 254 19.48 16.39 -9.97
C LEU A 254 20.11 16.10 -11.33
N GLY A 255 19.31 16.01 -12.40
CA GLY A 255 19.80 15.71 -13.76
C GLY A 255 20.48 14.36 -13.89
N ILE A 256 20.09 13.37 -13.07
CA ILE A 256 20.74 12.05 -13.05
C ILE A 256 20.29 11.25 -14.27
N SER A 257 21.24 10.91 -15.14
CA SER A 257 21.03 10.06 -16.32
C SER A 257 21.69 8.68 -16.19
N ALA A 258 22.39 8.42 -15.08
CA ALA A 258 23.09 7.16 -14.85
C ALA A 258 22.15 5.95 -14.70
N TRP A 259 20.91 6.18 -14.26
CA TRP A 259 19.84 5.19 -14.20
C TRP A 259 18.47 5.85 -14.43
N GLY A 260 17.53 5.08 -14.97
CA GLY A 260 16.14 5.52 -15.18
C GLY A 260 15.27 5.37 -13.93
N ARG A 261 14.00 5.79 -14.04
CA ARG A 261 12.99 5.59 -13.00
C ARG A 261 12.79 4.09 -12.76
N TRP A 262 12.78 3.69 -11.48
CA TRP A 262 12.66 2.28 -11.07
C TRP A 262 13.70 1.38 -11.74
N PRO A 263 14.99 1.52 -11.37
CA PRO A 263 16.05 0.68 -11.90
C PRO A 263 15.69 -0.80 -11.77
N LEU A 264 15.92 -1.57 -12.83
CA LEU A 264 15.57 -3.00 -12.91
C LEU A 264 14.08 -3.33 -12.74
N THR A 265 13.19 -2.36 -12.95
CA THR A 265 11.74 -2.50 -12.66
C THR A 265 11.47 -2.91 -11.22
N VAL A 266 12.27 -2.37 -10.31
CA VAL A 266 12.10 -2.50 -8.86
C VAL A 266 11.72 -1.12 -8.31
N HIS A 267 10.64 -1.09 -7.54
CA HIS A 267 10.11 0.13 -6.95
C HIS A 267 11.15 0.84 -6.08
N ALA A 268 11.20 2.17 -6.15
CA ALA A 268 12.17 3.02 -5.45
C ALA A 268 12.24 2.74 -3.94
N ALA A 269 11.08 2.49 -3.32
CA ALA A 269 10.97 2.15 -1.90
C ALA A 269 11.87 0.98 -1.47
N VAL A 270 12.01 -0.06 -2.32
CA VAL A 270 12.83 -1.25 -2.02
C VAL A 270 14.31 -0.91 -2.08
N TRP A 271 14.75 -0.15 -3.09
CA TRP A 271 16.14 0.35 -3.16
C TRP A 271 16.49 1.19 -1.94
N GLY A 272 15.59 2.08 -1.54
CA GLY A 272 15.70 2.85 -0.31
C GLY A 272 15.83 1.95 0.93
N LEU A 273 14.97 0.94 1.05
CA LEU A 273 14.98 0.04 2.20
C LEU A 273 16.26 -0.79 2.29
N LEU A 274 16.78 -1.26 1.15
CA LEU A 274 18.06 -1.99 1.09
C LEU A 274 19.22 -1.11 1.57
N ALA A 275 19.31 0.13 1.07
CA ALA A 275 20.34 1.07 1.49
C ALA A 275 20.21 1.45 2.97
N ASN A 276 18.98 1.75 3.40
CA ASN A 276 18.63 2.07 4.79
C ASN A 276 19.05 0.96 5.75
N PHE A 277 18.61 -0.27 5.49
CA PHE A 277 18.90 -1.40 6.35
C PHE A 277 20.40 -1.71 6.39
N THR A 278 21.08 -1.63 5.25
CA THR A 278 22.54 -1.83 5.16
C THR A 278 23.28 -0.82 6.03
N VAL A 279 22.99 0.48 5.87
CA VAL A 279 23.61 1.54 6.67
C VAL A 279 23.25 1.40 8.14
N ALA A 280 21.99 1.06 8.45
CA ALA A 280 21.55 0.87 9.82
C ALA A 280 22.32 -0.25 10.52
N VAL A 281 22.52 -1.40 9.86
CA VAL A 281 23.29 -2.52 10.41
C VAL A 281 24.77 -2.16 10.55
N LEU A 282 25.40 -1.61 9.50
CA LEU A 282 26.82 -1.28 9.52
C LEU A 282 27.16 -0.24 10.58
N LEU A 283 26.36 0.84 10.69
CA LEU A 283 26.60 1.85 11.71
C LEU A 283 26.21 1.37 13.11
N SER A 284 25.23 0.47 13.25
CA SER A 284 24.94 -0.16 14.54
C SER A 284 26.11 -1.02 15.04
N ALA A 285 26.91 -1.59 14.14
CA ALA A 285 28.14 -2.29 14.52
C ALA A 285 29.21 -1.36 15.14
N LEU A 286 29.23 -0.10 14.72
CA LEU A 286 30.24 0.90 15.09
C LEU A 286 29.79 1.82 16.22
N THR A 287 28.51 1.80 16.58
CA THR A 287 27.91 2.71 17.54
C THR A 287 27.41 1.97 18.77
N ARG A 288 27.27 2.67 19.88
CA ARG A 288 26.73 2.11 21.14
C ARG A 288 25.48 2.88 21.54
N ASP A 289 24.56 2.15 22.15
CA ASP A 289 23.30 2.68 22.65
C ASP A 289 23.09 2.21 24.10
N ASP A 290 22.05 2.70 24.77
CA ASP A 290 21.69 2.22 26.11
C ASP A 290 21.17 0.77 26.05
N THR A 291 22.10 -0.17 26.17
CA THR A 291 21.82 -1.61 26.10
C THR A 291 20.92 -2.08 27.23
N ALA A 292 21.00 -1.43 28.41
CA ALA A 292 20.21 -1.82 29.57
C ALA A 292 18.74 -1.46 29.37
N ARG A 293 18.45 -0.22 28.96
CA ARG A 293 17.09 0.23 28.64
C ARG A 293 16.48 -0.58 27.49
N LYS A 294 17.26 -0.87 26.46
CA LYS A 294 16.79 -1.72 25.35
C LYS A 294 16.46 -3.12 25.82
N ALA A 295 17.35 -3.76 26.58
CA ALA A 295 17.09 -5.10 27.11
C ALA A 295 15.85 -5.12 28.01
N GLU A 296 15.62 -4.09 28.82
CA GLU A 296 14.38 -3.91 29.58
C GLU A 296 13.14 -3.91 28.66
N CYS A 297 13.15 -3.06 27.62
CA CYS A 297 12.03 -2.94 26.68
C CYS A 297 11.76 -4.25 25.92
N HIS A 298 12.80 -4.91 25.39
CA HIS A 298 12.66 -6.19 24.69
C HIS A 298 12.18 -7.31 25.62
N ARG A 299 12.63 -7.35 26.88
CA ARG A 299 12.11 -8.32 27.86
C ARG A 299 10.62 -8.08 28.15
N TRP A 300 10.21 -6.83 28.30
CA TRP A 300 8.81 -6.48 28.49
C TRP A 300 7.96 -6.89 27.28
N LEU A 301 8.40 -6.56 26.06
CA LEU A 301 7.71 -6.97 24.83
C LEU A 301 7.63 -8.49 24.70
N ALA A 302 8.73 -9.20 24.96
CA ALA A 302 8.75 -10.65 24.94
C ALA A 302 7.74 -11.24 25.93
N ALA A 303 7.67 -10.71 27.16
CA ALA A 303 6.72 -11.18 28.17
C ALA A 303 5.25 -11.09 27.72
N GLN A 304 4.91 -10.11 26.89
CA GLN A 304 3.56 -9.89 26.37
C GLN A 304 3.26 -10.66 25.06
N THR A 305 4.29 -11.07 24.31
CA THR A 305 4.14 -11.58 22.93
C THR A 305 4.69 -12.99 22.72
N LEU A 306 5.30 -13.59 23.74
CA LEU A 306 5.93 -14.90 23.66
C LEU A 306 4.95 -15.99 23.23
N LEU A 307 5.28 -16.63 22.11
CA LEU A 307 4.56 -17.80 21.62
C LEU A 307 4.87 -19.04 22.45
N SER A 308 3.85 -19.88 22.66
CA SER A 308 4.05 -21.20 23.25
C SER A 308 5.02 -22.04 22.40
N PRO A 309 5.81 -22.97 22.99
CA PRO A 309 6.78 -23.78 22.26
C PRO A 309 6.17 -24.53 21.06
N GLN A 310 4.92 -25.00 21.21
CA GLN A 310 4.17 -25.70 20.17
C GLN A 310 3.81 -24.81 18.97
N ARG A 311 3.65 -23.50 19.18
CA ARG A 311 3.39 -22.52 18.10
C ARG A 311 4.67 -21.98 17.51
N ARG A 312 5.71 -21.80 18.33
CA ARG A 312 7.02 -21.29 17.89
C ARG A 312 7.65 -22.15 16.78
N ARG A 313 7.45 -23.47 16.79
CA ARG A 313 7.92 -24.36 15.70
C ARG A 313 7.32 -24.02 14.32
N TRP A 314 6.17 -23.35 14.28
CA TRP A 314 5.48 -22.98 13.05
C TRP A 314 5.88 -21.62 12.50
N VAL A 315 6.68 -20.83 13.23
CA VAL A 315 7.11 -19.49 12.78
C VAL A 315 7.85 -19.57 11.44
N TRP A 316 8.88 -20.43 11.35
CA TRP A 316 9.66 -20.58 10.12
C TRP A 316 8.87 -21.20 8.95
N PRO A 317 8.10 -22.29 9.14
CA PRO A 317 7.23 -22.82 8.09
C PRO A 317 6.24 -21.79 7.54
N ILE A 318 5.56 -21.03 8.41
CA ILE A 318 4.60 -20.01 7.98
C ILE A 318 5.32 -18.84 7.31
N ALA A 319 6.47 -18.40 7.81
CA ALA A 319 7.26 -17.35 7.18
C ALA A 319 7.74 -17.76 5.78
N LEU A 320 8.23 -19.00 5.61
CA LEU A 320 8.60 -19.54 4.31
C LEU A 320 7.40 -19.58 3.37
N LEU A 321 6.26 -20.07 3.86
CA LEU A 321 5.02 -20.09 3.09
C LEU A 321 4.60 -18.67 2.65
N THR A 322 4.74 -17.67 3.52
CA THR A 322 4.48 -16.27 3.19
C THR A 322 5.40 -15.76 2.08
N VAL A 323 6.69 -16.05 2.16
CA VAL A 323 7.64 -15.63 1.13
C VAL A 323 7.35 -16.33 -0.20
N VAL A 324 7.09 -17.64 -0.19
CA VAL A 324 6.71 -18.40 -1.37
C VAL A 324 5.41 -17.84 -1.97
N TRP A 325 4.41 -17.57 -1.14
CA TRP A 325 3.16 -16.96 -1.57
C TRP A 325 3.38 -15.60 -2.23
N LEU A 326 4.17 -14.71 -1.61
CA LEU A 326 4.50 -13.41 -2.18
C LEU A 326 5.20 -13.54 -3.55
N LEU A 327 6.13 -14.48 -3.69
CA LEU A 327 6.87 -14.68 -4.94
C LEU A 327 6.00 -15.25 -6.07
N PHE A 328 5.10 -16.18 -5.76
CA PHE A 328 4.31 -16.92 -6.76
C PHE A 328 2.93 -16.36 -7.01
N ALA A 329 2.17 -16.01 -5.97
CA ALA A 329 0.82 -15.47 -6.14
C ALA A 329 0.87 -14.01 -6.63
N ALA A 330 1.70 -13.19 -5.97
CA ALA A 330 1.72 -11.75 -6.18
C ALA A 330 2.91 -11.25 -7.03
N GLY A 331 4.03 -11.96 -7.01
CA GLY A 331 5.29 -11.51 -7.59
C GLY A 331 5.62 -12.12 -8.96
N PRO A 332 6.92 -12.28 -9.30
CA PRO A 332 7.35 -12.76 -10.61
C PRO A 332 6.76 -14.11 -11.03
N GLY A 333 6.43 -14.99 -10.08
CA GLY A 333 5.81 -16.28 -10.38
C GLY A 333 4.38 -16.16 -10.93
N ALA A 334 3.73 -15.00 -10.81
CA ALA A 334 2.43 -14.74 -11.44
C ALA A 334 2.48 -14.86 -12.98
N VAL A 335 3.67 -14.74 -13.59
CA VAL A 335 3.85 -14.98 -15.02
C VAL A 335 3.49 -16.41 -15.41
N ILE A 336 3.71 -17.39 -14.53
CA ILE A 336 3.28 -18.78 -14.74
C ILE A 336 1.75 -18.84 -14.88
N GLY A 337 1.06 -18.03 -14.07
CA GLY A 337 -0.39 -17.90 -14.11
C GLY A 337 -0.95 -17.44 -15.46
N ASN A 338 -0.16 -16.79 -16.32
CA ASN A 338 -0.65 -16.35 -17.64
C ASN A 338 -0.98 -17.51 -18.58
N SER A 339 -0.30 -18.65 -18.47
CA SER A 339 -0.41 -19.76 -19.43
C SER A 339 -0.71 -21.11 -18.81
N LEU A 340 -0.60 -21.26 -17.48
CA LEU A 340 -0.75 -22.55 -16.80
C LEU A 340 -2.11 -23.24 -17.04
N PHE A 341 -3.19 -22.46 -17.18
CA PHE A 341 -4.55 -22.96 -17.32
C PHE A 341 -5.16 -22.65 -18.69
N GLY A 342 -4.32 -22.32 -19.69
CA GLY A 342 -4.73 -21.99 -21.05
C GLY A 342 -3.90 -20.84 -21.62
N ASP A 343 -3.74 -20.80 -22.94
CA ASP A 343 -3.05 -19.71 -23.64
C ASP A 343 -3.86 -18.41 -23.54
N PRO A 344 -3.25 -17.30 -23.10
CA PRO A 344 -3.96 -16.03 -22.94
C PRO A 344 -4.56 -15.48 -24.24
N ASN A 345 -4.05 -15.89 -25.41
CA ASN A 345 -4.52 -15.44 -26.71
C ASN A 345 -5.52 -16.40 -27.38
N VAL A 346 -5.77 -17.58 -26.78
CA VAL A 346 -6.67 -18.60 -27.33
C VAL A 346 -7.72 -18.95 -26.28
N PRO A 347 -8.88 -18.25 -26.28
CA PRO A 347 -9.94 -18.45 -25.28
C PRO A 347 -10.42 -19.90 -25.15
N ASP A 348 -10.48 -20.65 -26.25
CA ASP A 348 -10.90 -22.06 -26.25
C ASP A 348 -9.98 -22.99 -25.45
N SER A 349 -8.73 -22.57 -25.21
CA SER A 349 -7.78 -23.32 -24.39
C SER A 349 -7.96 -23.12 -22.89
N TRP A 350 -8.83 -22.20 -22.46
CA TRP A 350 -9.01 -21.84 -21.06
C TRP A 350 -9.77 -22.90 -20.28
N ARG A 351 -9.06 -23.62 -19.41
CA ARG A 351 -9.60 -24.75 -18.63
C ARG A 351 -10.82 -24.42 -17.77
N PHE A 352 -10.89 -23.19 -17.27
CA PHE A 352 -11.95 -22.74 -16.36
C PHE A 352 -12.96 -21.79 -17.04
N GLY A 353 -12.91 -21.65 -18.37
CA GLY A 353 -13.75 -20.69 -19.10
C GLY A 353 -13.46 -19.22 -18.77
N MET A 354 -12.29 -18.94 -18.19
CA MET A 354 -11.82 -17.60 -17.84
C MET A 354 -10.31 -17.50 -18.11
N PRO A 355 -9.77 -16.27 -18.30
CA PRO A 355 -8.34 -16.10 -18.52
C PRO A 355 -7.50 -16.79 -17.45
N SER A 356 -6.45 -17.52 -17.85
CA SER A 356 -5.61 -18.30 -16.93
C SER A 356 -5.10 -17.48 -15.74
N ILE A 357 -4.73 -16.21 -15.99
CA ILE A 357 -4.21 -15.32 -14.95
C ILE A 357 -5.26 -15.00 -13.87
N TRP A 358 -6.55 -14.98 -14.22
CA TRP A 358 -7.62 -14.76 -13.24
C TRP A 358 -7.76 -15.95 -12.31
N ALA A 359 -7.75 -17.16 -12.84
CA ALA A 359 -7.77 -18.39 -12.05
C ALA A 359 -6.58 -18.42 -11.07
N TRP A 360 -5.39 -18.04 -11.55
CA TRP A 360 -4.19 -17.93 -10.74
C TRP A 360 -4.33 -16.92 -9.61
N GLN A 361 -4.79 -15.70 -9.91
CA GLN A 361 -4.94 -14.63 -8.91
C GLN A 361 -6.04 -14.93 -7.89
N LEU A 362 -7.17 -15.55 -8.30
CA LEU A 362 -8.22 -15.99 -7.40
C LEU A 362 -7.72 -17.07 -6.42
N GLY A 363 -7.00 -18.07 -6.92
CA GLY A 363 -6.39 -19.10 -6.08
C GLY A 363 -5.32 -18.53 -5.15
N GLY A 364 -4.48 -17.63 -5.67
CA GLY A 364 -3.49 -16.90 -4.90
C GLY A 364 -4.11 -16.07 -3.78
N TRP A 365 -5.19 -15.34 -4.07
CA TRP A 365 -5.94 -14.57 -3.06
C TRP A 365 -6.55 -15.47 -1.98
N ALA A 366 -7.23 -16.57 -2.35
CA ALA A 366 -7.80 -17.51 -1.39
C ALA A 366 -6.72 -18.10 -0.46
N LEU A 367 -5.57 -18.49 -1.03
CA LEU A 367 -4.41 -18.93 -0.25
C LEU A 367 -3.86 -17.82 0.65
N GLY A 368 -3.87 -16.57 0.18
CA GLY A 368 -3.48 -15.40 0.94
C GLY A 368 -4.37 -15.17 2.17
N VAL A 369 -5.69 -15.36 2.05
CA VAL A 369 -6.61 -15.30 3.19
C VAL A 369 -6.29 -16.38 4.22
N VAL A 370 -6.02 -17.61 3.78
CA VAL A 370 -5.60 -18.70 4.69
C VAL A 370 -4.29 -18.37 5.38
N LEU A 371 -3.32 -17.83 4.64
CA LEU A 371 -2.04 -17.42 5.19
C LEU A 371 -2.18 -16.29 6.21
N LEU A 372 -3.02 -15.29 5.93
CA LEU A 372 -3.36 -14.23 6.87
C LEU A 372 -4.00 -14.81 8.14
N ALA A 373 -4.87 -15.81 8.02
CA ALA A 373 -5.43 -16.51 9.18
C ALA A 373 -4.36 -17.24 10.00
N LEU A 374 -3.39 -17.88 9.34
CA LEU A 374 -2.26 -18.53 10.01
C LEU A 374 -1.37 -17.52 10.75
N LEU A 375 -1.10 -16.36 10.15
CA LEU A 375 -0.32 -15.29 10.78
C LEU A 375 -1.09 -14.68 11.97
N ALA A 376 -2.36 -14.31 11.77
CA ALA A 376 -3.16 -13.61 12.76
C ALA A 376 -3.54 -14.51 13.96
N TYR A 377 -4.05 -15.72 13.70
CA TYR A 377 -4.56 -16.63 14.73
C TYR A 377 -3.58 -17.75 15.10
N GLY A 378 -2.85 -18.29 14.11
CA GLY A 378 -1.87 -19.36 14.32
C GLY A 378 -0.65 -18.85 15.10
N LEU A 379 -0.06 -17.75 14.64
CA LEU A 379 1.08 -17.07 15.27
C LEU A 379 0.67 -15.90 16.18
N ARG A 380 -0.62 -15.70 16.43
CA ARG A 380 -1.13 -14.68 17.36
C ARG A 380 -0.64 -13.24 17.09
N LEU A 381 -0.24 -12.92 15.86
CA LEU A 381 0.29 -11.60 15.52
C LEU A 381 -0.75 -10.48 15.58
N SER A 382 -2.04 -10.83 15.68
CA SER A 382 -3.15 -9.87 15.72
C SER A 382 -4.18 -10.18 16.81
N THR A 383 -3.82 -11.05 17.77
CA THR A 383 -4.66 -11.41 18.90
C THR A 383 -3.97 -10.98 20.19
N ALA A 384 -4.62 -10.14 20.98
CA ALA A 384 -4.18 -9.88 22.35
C ALA A 384 -4.69 -11.00 23.26
N ASP A 385 -3.86 -11.46 24.19
CA ASP A 385 -4.37 -12.24 25.32
C ASP A 385 -5.25 -11.31 26.19
N PRO A 386 -6.32 -11.83 26.81
CA PRO A 386 -7.13 -11.02 27.72
C PRO A 386 -6.21 -10.44 28.81
N PRO A 387 -6.41 -9.16 29.21
CA PRO A 387 -5.56 -8.56 30.21
C PRO A 387 -5.57 -9.45 31.45
N ILE A 388 -4.37 -9.79 31.95
CA ILE A 388 -4.22 -10.40 33.27
C ILE A 388 -4.97 -9.46 34.21
N ARG A 389 -6.11 -9.92 34.75
CA ARG A 389 -6.81 -9.18 35.80
C ARG A 389 -5.78 -9.03 36.92
N SER A 390 -5.24 -7.83 37.10
CA SER A 390 -4.56 -7.51 38.34
C SER A 390 -5.61 -7.71 39.42
N GLU A 391 -5.45 -8.75 40.23
CA GLU A 391 -6.16 -8.84 41.50
C GLU A 391 -5.90 -7.52 42.23
N LYS A 392 -6.98 -6.75 42.41
CA LYS A 392 -6.97 -5.52 43.18
C LYS A 392 -6.95 -5.85 44.65
#